data_AF-A0A4Y9LDH0-F1
#
_entry.id   AF-A0A4Y9LDH0-F1
#
_cell.length_a   1.000
_cell.length_b   1.000
_cell.length_c   1.000
_cell.angle_alpha   90.00
_cell.angle_beta   90.00
_cell.angle_gamma   90.00
#
_symmetry.space_group_name_H-M   'P 1'
#
loop_
_entity.id
_entity.type
_entity.pdbx_description
1 polymer ?
#
loop_
_entity_poly.entity_id
_entity_poly.type
_entity_poly.pdbx_seq_one_letter_code
_entity_poly.pdbx_strand_id
1 'polypeptide(L)'
;MGVRYFSSLDAVAKAANVTRLTVYNQFGSRRGLLEAVFDDIARRGRLGRLDDAVDDPDPEKGLEMVVRIFCEFWDSDPAVARLHGAMAIDQEFAQALVARNERRLPLIGNVQTSSDDLARESIRKVAQLVRT
;
A
#
# COMPACT_ATOMS: atom_id res chain seq x y z
N MET A 1 19.26 -12.61 -5.89
CA MET A 1 18.85 -12.78 -4.48
C MET A 1 17.45 -12.22 -4.35
N GLY A 2 16.45 -13.10 -4.19
CA GLY A 2 15.04 -12.78 -4.43
C GLY A 2 14.34 -12.07 -3.28
N VAL A 3 13.33 -11.30 -3.64
CA VAL A 3 12.39 -10.52 -2.80
C VAL A 3 11.81 -11.28 -1.60
N ARG A 4 11.84 -12.62 -1.58
CA ARG A 4 11.44 -13.40 -0.39
C ARG A 4 12.32 -13.18 0.84
N TYR A 5 13.58 -12.78 0.68
CA TYR A 5 14.53 -12.73 1.80
C TYR A 5 14.38 -11.46 2.66
N PHE A 6 14.13 -10.28 2.08
CA PHE A 6 14.14 -9.01 2.83
C PHE A 6 13.00 -8.89 3.85
N SER A 7 11.89 -9.59 3.65
CA SER A 7 10.68 -9.54 4.49
C SER A 7 10.41 -10.84 5.26
N SER A 8 11.40 -11.72 5.36
CA SER A 8 11.29 -12.91 6.22
C SER A 8 11.44 -12.52 7.69
N LEU A 9 10.82 -13.30 8.58
CA LEU A 9 10.99 -13.11 10.03
C LEU A 9 12.47 -13.19 10.45
N ASP A 10 13.28 -14.01 9.77
CA ASP A 10 14.72 -14.12 10.05
C ASP A 10 15.50 -12.87 9.62
N ALA A 11 15.20 -12.32 8.44
CA ALA A 11 15.87 -11.11 7.98
C ALA A 11 15.54 -9.91 8.87
N VAL A 12 14.29 -9.79 9.31
CA VAL A 12 13.88 -8.74 10.25
C VAL A 12 14.51 -8.96 11.62
N ALA A 13 14.52 -10.20 12.14
CA ALA A 13 15.17 -10.54 13.40
C ALA A 13 16.66 -10.16 13.38
N LYS A 14 17.35 -10.51 12.28
CA LYS A 14 18.75 -10.17 12.06
C LYS A 14 18.97 -8.66 11.99
N ALA A 15 18.15 -7.94 11.23
CA ALA A 15 18.27 -6.48 11.08
C ALA A 15 17.98 -5.72 12.38
N ALA A 16 17.03 -6.21 13.17
CA ALA A 16 16.65 -5.63 14.46
C ALA A 16 17.49 -6.14 15.64
N ASN A 17 18.44 -7.05 15.41
CA ASN A 17 19.27 -7.71 16.43
C ASN A 17 18.44 -8.37 17.56
N VAL A 18 17.38 -9.08 17.18
CA VAL A 18 16.52 -9.84 18.09
C VAL A 18 16.41 -11.30 17.63
N THR A 19 15.79 -12.15 18.46
CA THR A 19 15.54 -13.54 18.05
C THR A 19 14.36 -13.62 17.08
N ARG A 20 14.35 -14.65 16.22
CA ARG A 20 13.17 -14.96 15.38
C ARG A 20 11.90 -15.12 16.22
N LEU A 21 12.00 -15.73 17.40
CA LEU A 21 10.87 -15.92 18.31
C LEU A 21 10.29 -14.58 18.79
N THR A 22 11.14 -13.57 19.03
CA THR A 22 10.68 -12.22 19.37
C THR A 22 9.84 -11.62 18.24
N VAL A 23 10.30 -11.72 16.98
CA VAL A 23 9.54 -11.22 15.82
C VAL A 23 8.26 -12.03 15.62
N TYR A 24 8.32 -13.35 15.79
CA TYR A 24 7.14 -14.20 15.72
C TYR A 24 6.10 -13.85 16.78
N ASN A 25 6.52 -13.61 18.02
CA ASN A 25 5.59 -13.23 19.10
C ASN A 25 4.93 -11.86 18.82
N GLN A 26 5.62 -10.94 18.16
CA GLN A 26 5.09 -9.63 17.85
C GLN A 26 4.10 -9.61 16.68
N PHE A 27 4.35 -10.45 15.65
CA PHE A 27 3.62 -10.37 14.37
C PHE A 27 2.85 -11.66 14.01
N GLY A 28 3.07 -12.75 14.73
CA GLY A 28 2.43 -14.07 14.58
C GLY A 28 2.78 -14.84 13.30
N SER A 29 3.14 -14.15 12.22
CA SER A 29 3.46 -14.75 10.93
C SER A 29 4.19 -13.77 10.02
N ARG A 30 4.76 -14.27 8.91
CA ARG A 30 5.30 -13.41 7.85
C ARG A 30 4.21 -12.51 7.28
N ARG A 31 3.01 -13.03 6.99
CA ARG A 31 1.85 -12.23 6.59
C ARG A 31 1.54 -11.09 7.57
N GLY A 32 1.48 -11.38 8.88
CA GLY A 32 1.21 -10.36 9.90
C GLY A 32 2.29 -9.28 9.99
N LEU A 33 3.56 -9.65 9.78
CA LEU A 33 4.65 -8.68 9.65
C LEU A 33 4.45 -7.78 8.42
N LEU A 34 4.10 -8.35 7.26
CA LEU A 34 3.85 -7.59 6.03
C LEU A 34 2.67 -6.61 6.19
N GLU A 35 1.59 -7.04 6.85
CA GLU A 35 0.44 -6.20 7.18
C GLU A 35 0.87 -5.00 8.05
N ALA A 36 1.67 -5.23 9.10
CA ALA A 36 2.15 -4.18 9.98
C ALA A 36 3.06 -3.16 9.27
N VAL A 37 3.90 -3.61 8.32
CA VAL A 37 4.72 -2.72 7.49
C VAL A 37 3.85 -1.80 6.64
N PHE A 38 2.78 -2.32 6.03
CA PHE A 38 1.85 -1.49 5.26
C PHE A 38 1.06 -0.49 6.10
N ASP A 39 0.68 -0.86 7.32
CA ASP A 39 0.01 0.06 8.25
C ASP A 39 0.91 1.23 8.62
N ASP A 40 2.17 0.95 8.92
CA ASP A 40 3.15 1.98 9.21
C ASP A 40 3.42 2.89 8.00
N ILE A 41 3.55 2.33 6.79
CA ILE A 41 3.71 3.11 5.55
C ILE A 41 2.50 3.99 5.27
N ALA A 42 1.28 3.45 5.38
CA ALA A 42 0.06 4.23 5.16
C ALA A 42 -0.10 5.37 6.17
N ARG A 43 0.26 5.12 7.44
CA ARG A 43 0.26 6.11 8.51
C ARG A 43 1.26 7.23 8.22
N ARG A 44 2.51 6.89 7.85
CA ARG A 44 3.55 7.88 7.50
C ARG A 44 3.20 8.65 6.23
N GLY A 45 2.60 7.97 5.25
CA GLY A 45 2.13 8.54 3.99
C GLY A 45 0.93 9.48 4.11
N ARG A 46 0.37 9.64 5.32
CA ARG A 46 -0.82 10.46 5.60
C ARG A 46 -1.98 10.15 4.65
N LEU A 47 -2.13 8.88 4.24
CA LEU A 47 -3.18 8.46 3.32
C LEU A 47 -4.59 8.61 3.90
N GLY A 48 -4.74 8.92 5.19
CA GLY A 48 -6.04 9.26 5.79
C GLY A 48 -6.70 10.51 5.19
N ARG A 49 -5.97 11.36 4.46
CA ARG A 49 -6.52 12.51 3.72
C ARG A 49 -7.20 12.14 2.39
N LEU A 50 -7.21 10.86 2.02
CA LEU A 50 -7.94 10.39 0.84
C LEU A 50 -9.45 10.54 1.03
N ASP A 51 -9.94 10.37 2.25
CA ASP A 51 -11.37 10.52 2.56
C ASP A 51 -11.83 11.95 2.24
N ASP A 52 -11.05 12.97 2.63
CA ASP A 52 -11.32 14.37 2.30
C ASP A 52 -11.36 14.64 0.78
N ALA A 53 -10.59 13.89 -0.02
CA ALA A 53 -10.56 14.03 -1.47
C ALA A 53 -11.71 13.33 -2.18
N VAL A 54 -12.18 12.23 -1.61
CA VAL A 54 -13.33 11.47 -2.13
C VAL A 54 -14.65 12.17 -1.80
N ASP A 55 -14.72 12.84 -0.65
CA ASP A 55 -15.90 13.57 -0.20
C ASP A 55 -16.01 15.00 -0.80
N ASP A 56 -15.07 15.42 -1.67
CA ASP A 56 -15.11 16.74 -2.30
C ASP A 56 -16.32 16.85 -3.25
N PRO A 57 -17.17 17.89 -3.12
CA PRO A 57 -18.34 18.08 -3.97
C PRO A 57 -17.99 18.41 -5.43
N ASP A 58 -16.76 18.83 -5.73
CA ASP A 58 -16.24 19.04 -7.08
C ASP A 58 -15.37 17.85 -7.51
N PRO A 59 -15.86 16.97 -8.42
CA PRO A 59 -15.16 15.75 -8.79
C PRO A 59 -13.81 15.99 -9.49
N GLU A 60 -13.64 17.13 -10.17
CA GLU A 60 -12.36 17.46 -10.80
C GLU A 60 -11.32 17.83 -9.74
N LYS A 61 -11.72 18.60 -8.73
CA LYS A 61 -10.85 18.94 -7.59
C LYS A 61 -10.53 17.71 -6.75
N GLY A 62 -11.53 16.86 -6.47
CA GLY A 62 -11.32 15.60 -5.77
C GLY A 62 -10.28 14.73 -6.47
N LEU A 63 -10.38 14.56 -7.80
CA LEU A 63 -9.39 13.82 -8.58
C LEU A 63 -7.99 14.45 -8.52
N GLU A 64 -7.88 15.77 -8.64
CA GLU A 64 -6.59 16.48 -8.52
C GLU A 64 -5.96 16.22 -7.14
N MET A 65 -6.75 16.30 -6.08
CA MET A 65 -6.28 16.01 -4.72
C MET A 65 -5.81 14.57 -4.59
N VAL A 66 -6.56 13.59 -5.10
CA VAL A 66 -6.17 12.18 -5.09
C VAL A 66 -4.82 11.98 -5.79
N VAL A 67 -4.65 12.53 -7.00
CA VAL A 67 -3.39 12.42 -7.74
C VAL A 67 -2.23 13.03 -6.96
N ARG A 68 -2.40 14.23 -6.40
CA ARG A 68 -1.38 14.90 -5.59
C ARG A 68 -1.01 14.07 -4.36
N ILE A 69 -2.00 13.53 -3.66
CA ILE A 69 -1.79 12.68 -2.48
C ILE A 69 -0.93 11.47 -2.83
N PHE A 70 -1.21 10.82 -3.95
CA PHE A 70 -0.43 9.68 -4.42
C PHE A 70 0.97 10.06 -4.88
N CYS A 71 1.14 11.15 -5.63
CA CYS A 71 2.47 11.63 -6.03
C CYS A 71 3.36 11.90 -4.80
N GLU A 72 2.85 12.64 -3.82
CA GLU A 72 3.57 12.90 -2.57
C GLU A 72 3.86 11.62 -1.79
N PHE A 73 2.94 10.66 -1.79
CA PHE A 73 3.14 9.37 -1.15
C PHE A 73 4.29 8.58 -1.81
N TRP A 74 4.30 8.48 -3.14
CA TRP A 74 5.34 7.77 -3.88
C TRP A 74 6.70 8.47 -3.79
N ASP A 75 6.73 9.79 -3.68
CA ASP A 75 7.96 10.58 -3.53
C ASP A 75 8.51 10.58 -2.08
N SER A 76 7.68 10.23 -1.09
CA SER A 76 8.03 10.36 0.32
C SER A 76 9.20 9.48 0.79
N ASP A 77 9.35 8.27 0.23
CA ASP A 77 10.44 7.35 0.54
C ASP A 77 10.63 6.35 -0.61
N PRO A 78 11.84 6.23 -1.20
CA PRO A 78 12.16 5.23 -2.22
C PRO A 78 11.85 3.78 -1.80
N ALA A 79 11.76 3.49 -0.50
CA ALA A 79 11.33 2.20 0.03
C ALA A 79 9.89 1.86 -0.37
N VAL A 80 9.00 2.84 -0.51
CA VAL A 80 7.60 2.64 -0.92
C VAL A 80 7.54 2.05 -2.33
N ALA A 81 8.28 2.64 -3.28
CA ALA A 81 8.39 2.15 -4.65
C ALA A 81 8.98 0.73 -4.71
N ARG A 82 10.04 0.46 -3.95
CA ARG A 82 10.66 -0.88 -3.88
C ARG A 82 9.70 -1.91 -3.29
N LEU A 83 8.96 -1.55 -2.26
CA LEU A 83 8.00 -2.43 -1.59
C LEU A 83 6.84 -2.78 -2.52
N HIS A 84 6.35 -1.82 -3.29
CA HIS A 84 5.34 -2.06 -4.30
C HIS A 84 5.85 -2.97 -5.43
N GLY A 85 7.07 -2.75 -5.92
CA GLY A 85 7.70 -3.65 -6.90
C GLY A 85 7.87 -5.07 -6.39
N ALA A 86 8.14 -5.25 -5.08
CA ALA A 86 8.22 -6.54 -4.43
C ALA A 86 6.89 -7.32 -4.45
N MET A 87 5.75 -6.62 -4.41
CA MET A 87 4.43 -7.27 -4.45
C MET A 87 4.12 -7.94 -5.79
N ALA A 88 4.64 -7.40 -6.90
CA ALA A 88 4.40 -7.96 -8.23
C ALA A 88 4.98 -9.38 -8.40
N ILE A 89 5.89 -9.79 -7.51
CA ILE A 89 6.61 -11.07 -7.60
C ILE A 89 6.48 -11.94 -6.34
N ASP A 90 5.75 -11.48 -5.31
CA ASP A 90 5.48 -12.24 -4.09
C ASP A 90 3.96 -12.29 -3.83
N GLN A 91 3.36 -13.44 -4.14
CA GLN A 91 1.91 -13.66 -4.03
C GLN A 91 1.40 -13.60 -2.58
N GLU A 92 2.19 -14.05 -1.60
CA GLU A 92 1.84 -13.93 -0.18
C GLU A 92 1.77 -12.45 0.23
N PHE A 93 2.67 -11.65 -0.35
CA PHE A 93 2.71 -10.22 -0.10
C PHE A 93 1.53 -9.48 -0.74
N ALA A 94 1.18 -9.82 -1.98
CA ALA A 94 -0.01 -9.28 -2.65
C ALA A 94 -1.30 -9.62 -1.86
N GLN A 95 -1.44 -10.87 -1.39
CA GLN A 95 -2.59 -11.30 -0.59
C GLN A 95 -2.69 -10.57 0.74
N ALA A 96 -1.56 -10.30 1.41
CA ALA A 96 -1.54 -9.51 2.64
C ALA A 96 -2.14 -8.11 2.45
N LEU A 97 -1.88 -7.46 1.31
CA LEU A 97 -2.49 -6.15 1.01
C LEU A 97 -3.99 -6.25 0.72
N VAL A 98 -4.42 -7.23 -0.07
CA VAL A 98 -5.85 -7.43 -0.38
C VAL A 98 -6.64 -7.66 0.90
N ALA A 99 -6.20 -8.61 1.73
CA ALA A 99 -6.86 -8.92 3.00
C ALA A 99 -6.86 -7.72 3.97
N ARG A 100 -5.84 -6.87 3.90
CA ARG A 100 -5.78 -5.62 4.66
C ARG A 100 -6.81 -4.59 4.15
N ASN A 101 -6.90 -4.39 2.84
CA ASN A 101 -7.88 -3.48 2.24
C ASN A 101 -9.30 -3.94 2.58
N GLU A 102 -9.57 -5.25 2.47
CA GLU A 102 -10.84 -5.88 2.84
C GLU A 102 -11.24 -5.67 4.31
N ARG A 103 -10.27 -5.64 5.24
CA ARG A 103 -10.57 -5.34 6.66
C ARG A 103 -10.86 -3.85 6.92
N ARG A 104 -10.40 -2.95 6.06
CA ARG A 104 -10.65 -1.49 6.17
C ARG A 104 -11.88 -1.05 5.39
N LEU A 105 -12.32 -1.86 4.44
CA LEU A 105 -13.52 -1.65 3.61
C LEU A 105 -14.84 -1.44 4.39
N PRO A 106 -15.12 -2.12 5.52
CA PRO A 106 -16.29 -1.82 6.35
C PRO A 106 -16.25 -0.46 7.05
N LEU A 107 -15.08 0.20 7.11
CA LEU A 107 -14.92 1.55 7.65
C LEU A 107 -15.10 2.63 6.57
N ILE A 108 -15.07 2.26 5.28
CA ILE A 108 -15.22 3.12 4.10
C ILE A 108 -16.39 2.56 3.27
N GLY A 109 -17.58 2.51 3.88
CA GLY A 109 -18.78 2.05 3.19
C GLY A 109 -19.19 3.04 2.10
N ASN A 110 -18.73 2.79 0.87
CA ASN A 110 -19.41 3.02 -0.43
C ASN A 110 -18.47 3.16 -1.65
N VAL A 111 -17.14 3.07 -1.51
CA VAL A 111 -16.19 3.42 -2.61
C VAL A 111 -15.75 2.23 -3.48
N GLN A 112 -16.02 0.98 -3.09
CA GLN A 112 -15.32 -0.17 -3.69
C GLN A 112 -15.69 -0.45 -5.15
N THR A 113 -16.94 -0.27 -5.56
CA THR A 113 -17.35 -0.53 -6.95
C THR A 113 -16.83 0.55 -7.90
N SER A 114 -16.59 1.77 -7.40
CA SER A 114 -16.04 2.87 -8.20
C SER A 114 -14.52 2.81 -8.27
N SER A 115 -13.84 2.34 -7.22
CA SER A 115 -12.38 2.34 -7.12
C SER A 115 -11.67 1.43 -8.13
N ASP A 116 -12.22 0.26 -8.45
CA ASP A 116 -11.60 -0.66 -9.43
C ASP A 116 -11.72 -0.13 -10.86
N ASP A 117 -12.85 0.51 -11.18
CA ASP A 117 -13.06 1.16 -12.49
C ASP A 117 -12.28 2.48 -12.60
N LEU A 118 -12.23 3.30 -11.55
CA LEU A 118 -11.45 4.54 -11.51
C LEU A 118 -9.94 4.29 -11.55
N ALA A 119 -9.45 3.23 -10.89
CA ALA A 119 -8.05 2.83 -10.99
C ALA A 119 -7.69 2.36 -12.40
N ARG A 120 -8.56 1.56 -13.04
CA ARG A 120 -8.39 1.13 -14.44
C ARG A 120 -8.43 2.30 -15.42
N GLU A 121 -9.36 3.24 -15.23
CA GLU A 121 -9.51 4.45 -16.05
C GLU A 121 -8.29 5.38 -15.90
N SER A 122 -7.84 5.60 -14.67
CA SER A 122 -6.69 6.47 -14.36
C SER A 122 -5.39 5.89 -14.92
N ILE A 123 -5.17 4.57 -14.78
CA ILE A 123 -4.05 3.87 -15.43
C ILE A 123 -4.13 4.01 -16.96
N ARG A 124 -5.33 3.92 -17.55
CA ARG A 124 -5.55 4.07 -19.00
C ARG A 124 -5.20 5.49 -19.47
N LYS A 125 -5.62 6.52 -18.73
CA LYS A 125 -5.32 7.94 -19.03
C LYS A 125 -3.83 8.28 -18.89
N VAL A 126 -3.18 7.82 -17.81
CA VAL A 126 -1.73 7.98 -17.63
C VAL A 126 -0.95 7.26 -18.73
N ALA A 127 -1.37 6.05 -19.12
CA ALA A 127 -0.74 5.30 -20.21
C ALA A 127 -0.97 5.91 -21.61
N GLN A 128 -1.95 6.81 -21.78
CA GLN A 128 -2.13 7.60 -23.01
C GLN A 128 -1.22 8.83 -23.01
N LEU A 129 -1.11 9.53 -21.88
CA LEU A 129 -0.25 10.71 -21.72
C LEU A 129 1.25 10.40 -21.93
N VAL A 130 1.71 9.20 -21.55
CA VAL A 130 3.12 8.78 -21.69
C VAL A 130 3.46 8.30 -23.12
N ARG A 131 2.47 8.19 -24.02
CA ARG A 131 2.65 7.75 -25.41
C ARG A 131 2.67 8.88 -26.45
N THR A 132 2.56 10.13 -26.00
CA THR A 132 2.74 11.36 -26.79
C THR A 132 4.03 12.04 -26.38
#